data_AF-A0A9D1HIS2-F1
#
_entry.id   AF-A0A9D1HIS2-F1
#
_cell.length_a   1.000
_cell.length_b   1.000
_cell.length_c   1.000
_cell.angle_alpha   90.00
_cell.angle_beta   90.00
_cell.angle_gamma   90.00
#
_symmetry.space_group_name_H-M   'P 1'
#
loop_
_entity.id
_entity.type
_entity.pdbx_description
1 polymer ?
#
loop_
_entity_poly.entity_id
_entity_poly.type
_entity_poly.pdbx_seq_one_letter_code
_entity_poly.pdbx_strand_id
1 'polypeptide(L)'
;MNVNNNDRAIAVTLLERYPEEAVRVTVPPEKIDYFNKIIEAYDNLAIVSTVDAPAGEVVCWVTPDMRSTLIKLLEKLRFPKIMV
;
A
#
# COMPACT_ATOMS: atom_id res chain seq x y z
N MET A 1 7.59 -12.66 -13.45
CA MET A 1 8.90 -12.27 -12.86
C MET A 1 8.97 -12.92 -11.49
N ASN A 2 9.98 -13.77 -11.23
CA ASN A 2 10.20 -14.32 -9.89
C ASN A 2 10.74 -13.21 -9.01
N VAL A 3 9.89 -12.64 -8.15
CA VAL A 3 10.34 -11.81 -7.04
C VAL A 3 11.16 -12.74 -6.15
N ASN A 4 12.46 -12.49 -6.01
CA ASN A 4 13.30 -13.35 -5.19
C ASN A 4 12.78 -13.31 -3.75
N ASN A 5 12.84 -14.44 -3.05
CA ASN A 5 12.37 -14.59 -1.67
C ASN A 5 13.02 -13.55 -0.71
N ASN A 6 14.19 -13.02 -1.09
CA ASN A 6 14.93 -12.01 -0.36
C ASN A 6 14.31 -10.59 -0.46
N ASP A 7 13.71 -10.23 -1.60
CA ASP A 7 13.14 -8.89 -1.81
C ASP A 7 11.88 -8.71 -0.97
N ARG A 8 11.07 -9.77 -0.87
CA ARG A 8 9.90 -9.81 0.01
C ARG A 8 10.29 -9.67 1.48
N ALA A 9 11.34 -10.37 1.91
CA ALA A 9 11.84 -10.26 3.28
C ALA A 9 12.31 -8.84 3.62
N ILE A 10 13.02 -8.17 2.71
CA ILE A 10 13.46 -6.78 2.89
C ILE A 10 12.25 -5.84 2.99
N ALA A 11 11.25 -6.00 2.11
CA ALA A 11 10.02 -5.22 2.17
C ALA A 11 9.30 -5.38 3.51
N VAL A 12 9.14 -6.61 4.00
CA VAL A 12 8.53 -6.89 5.31
C VAL A 12 9.31 -6.21 6.44
N THR A 13 10.63 -6.35 6.47
CA THR A 13 11.49 -5.72 7.48
C THR A 13 11.39 -4.19 7.48
N LEU A 14 11.27 -3.56 6.31
CA LEU A 14 11.09 -2.11 6.21
C LEU A 14 9.73 -1.66 6.75
N LEU A 15 8.67 -2.42 6.48
CA LEU A 15 7.32 -2.15 7.01
C LEU A 15 7.28 -2.25 8.54
N GLU A 16 7.97 -3.23 9.11
CA GLU A 16 8.09 -3.38 10.57
C GLU A 16 8.90 -2.25 11.21
N ARG A 17 9.86 -1.68 10.48
CA ARG A 17 10.72 -0.60 10.98
C ARG A 17 10.01 0.75 11.02
N TYR A 18 9.04 0.97 10.13
CA TYR A 18 8.34 2.25 10.00
C TYR A 18 6.81 2.08 9.99
N PRO A 19 6.21 1.63 11.12
CA PRO A 19 4.78 1.30 11.19
C PRO A 19 3.86 2.52 11.00
N GLU A 20 4.36 3.73 11.26
CA GLU A 20 3.63 4.99 11.06
C GLU A 20 3.85 5.61 9.68
N GLU A 21 4.75 5.05 8.85
CA GLU A 21 5.04 5.57 7.50
C GLU A 21 4.53 4.63 6.40
N ALA A 22 3.84 3.57 6.80
CA ALA A 22 3.32 2.56 5.90
C ALA A 22 1.90 2.14 6.29
N VAL A 23 1.05 1.96 5.28
CA VAL A 23 -0.25 1.31 5.41
C VAL A 23 -0.30 0.15 4.42
N ARG A 24 -0.37 -1.07 4.96
CA ARG A 24 -0.49 -2.29 4.16
C ARG A 24 -1.94 -2.50 3.75
N VAL A 25 -2.14 -2.83 2.48
CA VAL A 25 -3.47 -2.96 1.88
C VAL A 25 -3.49 -4.18 0.97
N THR A 26 -4.59 -4.92 1.00
CA THR A 26 -4.93 -5.89 -0.05
C THR A 26 -5.98 -5.29 -0.97
N VAL A 27 -5.76 -5.36 -2.28
CA VAL A 27 -6.73 -4.96 -3.32
C VAL A 27 -6.95 -6.13 -4.29
N PRO A 28 -8.11 -6.22 -4.98
CA PRO A 28 -8.24 -7.17 -6.08
C PRO A 28 -7.11 -6.96 -7.11
N PRO A 29 -6.39 -8.01 -7.55
CA PRO A 29 -5.22 -7.86 -8.44
C PRO A 29 -5.51 -7.03 -9.70
N GLU A 30 -6.69 -7.21 -10.29
CA GLU A 30 -7.15 -6.47 -11.46
C GLU A 30 -7.41 -4.98 -11.21
N LYS A 31 -7.44 -4.56 -9.94
CA LYS A 31 -7.64 -3.17 -9.50
C LYS A 31 -6.37 -2.48 -9.01
N ILE A 32 -5.21 -3.14 -9.03
CA ILE A 32 -3.94 -2.53 -8.53
C ILE A 32 -3.64 -1.22 -9.27
N ASP A 33 -3.72 -1.20 -10.60
CA ASP A 33 -3.49 0.01 -11.40
C ASP A 33 -4.53 1.10 -11.12
N TYR A 34 -5.81 0.72 -10.99
CA TYR A 34 -6.89 1.65 -10.66
C TYR A 34 -6.70 2.27 -9.26
N PHE A 35 -6.31 1.44 -8.29
CA PHE A 35 -5.98 1.87 -6.94
C PHE A 35 -4.81 2.86 -6.94
N ASN A 36 -3.72 2.52 -7.62
CA ASN A 36 -2.55 3.39 -7.74
C ASN A 36 -2.93 4.77 -8.29
N LYS A 37 -3.70 4.81 -9.37
CA LYS A 37 -4.18 6.06 -9.98
C LYS A 37 -5.07 6.89 -9.05
N ILE A 38 -5.91 6.24 -8.24
CA ILE A 38 -6.69 6.97 -7.23
C ILE A 38 -5.75 7.64 -6.23
N ILE A 39 -4.76 6.91 -5.70
CA ILE A 39 -3.82 7.46 -4.72
C ILE A 39 -2.99 8.61 -5.34
N GLU A 40 -2.47 8.43 -6.56
CA GLU A 40 -1.73 9.45 -7.31
C GLU A 40 -2.57 10.73 -7.54
N ALA A 41 -3.89 10.61 -7.73
CA ALA A 41 -4.77 11.76 -7.92
C ALA A 41 -4.94 12.65 -6.68
N TYR A 42 -4.57 12.16 -5.48
CA TYR A 42 -4.56 12.95 -4.25
C TYR A 42 -3.23 13.70 -4.01
N ASP A 43 -2.32 13.69 -4.98
CA ASP A 43 -1.03 14.40 -5.05
C ASP A 43 -0.29 14.60 -3.71
N ASN A 44 0.84 13.93 -3.54
CA ASN A 44 1.64 13.90 -2.30
C ASN A 44 0.97 13.24 -1.08
N LEU A 45 -0.21 12.63 -1.21
CA LEU A 45 -0.82 11.91 -0.08
C LEU A 45 -0.04 10.64 0.29
N ALA A 46 0.26 9.80 -0.71
CA ALA A 46 1.00 8.56 -0.51
C ALA A 46 1.63 8.07 -1.82
N ILE A 47 2.60 7.17 -1.71
CA ILE A 47 3.18 6.43 -2.84
C ILE A 47 2.82 4.96 -2.70
N VAL A 48 2.29 4.34 -3.75
CA VAL A 48 1.97 2.91 -3.74
C VAL A 48 3.16 2.09 -4.23
N SER A 49 3.47 1.01 -3.53
CA SER A 49 4.39 -0.03 -4.01
C SER A 49 3.71 -1.38 -3.96
N THR A 50 3.79 -2.13 -5.05
CA THR A 50 3.28 -3.50 -5.11
C THR A 50 4.25 -4.45 -4.43
N VAL A 51 3.77 -5.16 -3.40
CA VAL A 51 4.55 -6.16 -2.66
C VAL A 51 4.39 -7.53 -3.31
N ASP A 52 3.16 -7.91 -3.66
CA ASP A 52 2.82 -9.17 -4.31
C ASP A 52 1.62 -8.96 -5.24
N ALA A 53 1.88 -8.84 -6.54
CA ALA A 53 0.84 -8.55 -7.53
C ALA A 53 -0.20 -9.67 -7.66
N PRO A 54 0.17 -10.97 -7.75
CA PRO A 54 -0.80 -12.06 -7.72
C PRO A 54 -1.70 -12.07 -6.48
N ALA A 55 -1.16 -11.75 -5.29
CA ALA A 55 -1.93 -11.70 -4.05
C ALA A 55 -2.69 -10.38 -3.85
N GLY A 56 -2.43 -9.36 -4.68
CA GLY A 56 -3.02 -8.04 -4.51
C GLY A 56 -2.46 -7.27 -3.31
N GLU A 57 -1.29 -7.65 -2.81
CA GLU A 57 -0.65 -6.97 -1.68
C GLU A 57 0.10 -5.74 -2.15
N VAL A 58 -0.27 -4.59 -1.60
CA VAL A 58 0.36 -3.31 -1.84
C VAL A 58 0.65 -2.61 -0.50
N VAL A 59 1.63 -1.73 -0.50
CA VAL A 59 1.88 -0.78 0.59
C VAL A 59 1.65 0.63 0.06
N CYS A 60 1.00 1.46 0.87
CA CYS A 60 0.98 2.91 0.71
C CYS A 60 2.00 3.52 1.68
N TRP A 61 3.05 4.12 1.15
CA TRP A 61 4.02 4.91 1.89
C TRP A 61 3.47 6.31 2.11
N VAL A 62 3.48 6.77 3.35
CA VAL A 62 2.82 8.01 3.76
C VAL A 62 3.65 8.69 4.84
N THR A 63 3.61 10.01 4.93
CA THR A 63 4.22 10.70 6.08
C THR A 63 3.34 10.51 7.32
N PRO A 64 3.92 10.45 8.54
CA PRO A 64 3.14 10.15 9.74
C PRO A 64 1.94 11.08 9.98
N ASP A 65 2.06 12.36 9.63
CA ASP A 65 1.00 13.36 9.74
C ASP A 65 -0.17 13.11 8.77
N MET A 66 0.09 12.51 7.61
CA MET A 66 -0.92 12.22 6.59
C MET A 66 -1.56 10.83 6.72
N ARG A 67 -1.01 9.96 7.56
CA ARG A 67 -1.49 8.57 7.73
C ARG A 67 -2.99 8.50 8.04
N SER A 68 -3.47 9.37 8.93
CA SER A 68 -4.89 9.41 9.29
C SER A 68 -5.80 9.83 8.13
N THR A 69 -5.33 10.72 7.26
CA THR A 69 -6.03 11.15 6.04
C THR A 69 -6.09 10.01 5.03
N LEU A 70 -4.98 9.30 4.83
CA LEU A 70 -4.92 8.12 3.97
C LEU A 70 -5.88 7.04 4.44
N ILE A 71 -5.90 6.70 5.74
CA ILE A 71 -6.83 5.69 6.29
C ILE A 71 -8.28 6.06 5.99
N LYS A 72 -8.68 7.32 6.22
CA LYS A 72 -10.03 7.82 5.93
C LYS A 72 -10.38 7.73 4.44
N LEU A 73 -9.42 7.91 3.54
CA LEU A 73 -9.62 7.72 2.10
C LEU A 73 -9.85 6.23 1.78
N LEU A 74 -8.98 5.36 2.28
CA LEU A 74 -9.05 3.91 2.02
C LEU A 74 -10.39 3.31 2.49
N GLU A 75 -10.86 3.71 3.67
CA GLU A 75 -12.17 3.28 4.21
C GLU A 75 -13.36 3.65 3.29
N LYS A 76 -13.24 4.71 2.48
CA LYS A 76 -14.29 5.14 1.55
C LYS A 76 -14.27 4.39 0.22
N LEU A 77 -13.12 3.83 -0.18
CA LEU A 77 -12.96 3.18 -1.49
C LEU A 77 -13.61 1.79 -1.57
N ARG A 78 -13.98 1.17 -0.44
CA ARG A 78 -14.71 -0.12 -0.30
C ARG A 78 -14.07 -1.37 -0.90
N PHE A 79 -13.12 -1.25 -1.82
CA PHE A 79 -12.36 -2.37 -2.39
C PHE A 79 -10.97 -2.60 -1.78
N PRO A 80 -10.23 -1.60 -1.25
CA PRO A 80 -9.01 -1.88 -0.50
C PRO A 80 -9.33 -2.37 0.91
N LYS A 81 -8.61 -3.38 1.38
CA LYS A 81 -8.68 -3.87 2.75
C LYS A 81 -7.38 -3.54 3.48
N ILE A 82 -7.46 -2.72 4.52
CA ILE A 82 -6.32 -2.41 5.38
C ILE A 82 -5.92 -3.67 6.14
N MET A 83 -4.62 -3.97 6.12
CA MET A 83 -4.02 -5.06 6.90
C MET A 83 -3.49 -4.45 8.20
N VAL A 84 -4.03 -4.89 9.33
CA VAL A 84 -3.57 -4.53 10.68
C VAL A 84 -2.27 -5.22 11.01
#